data_AF-A0A4Y2X476-F1
#
_entry.id   AF-A0A4Y2X476-F1
#
_cell.length_a   1.000
_cell.length_b   1.000
_cell.length_c   1.000
_cell.angle_alpha   90.00
_cell.angle_beta   90.00
_cell.angle_gamma   90.00
#
_symmetry.space_group_name_H-M   'P 1'
#
loop_
_entity.id
_entity.type
_entity.pdbx_description
1 polymer ?
#
loop_
_entity_poly.entity_id
_entity_poly.type
_entity_poly.pdbx_seq_one_letter_code
_entity_poly.pdbx_strand_id
1 'polypeptide(L)'
;MNSLWLVECISFPDIATASIETISHPGLSRRTGRPQKDFESCSTKTKRRRIQHILETSNQEEISMAAEVQLLREGIRDSAAIVKELCDFSPRRGTIIKKARKCFSSPKQSCLSEDQVLALMVDSNLSIHQYKVIRQQTNNIHENMYPAYHKIKVAKQLCYPSDVNVTETFADVKLQSLIDHTIL
;
A
#
# COMPACT_ATOMS: atom_id res chain seq x y z
N MET A 1 51.45 1.36 47.39
CA MET A 1 50.33 2.18 46.87
C MET A 1 50.67 3.64 47.13
N ASN A 2 50.95 4.42 46.08
CA ASN A 2 51.39 5.81 46.17
C ASN A 2 50.22 6.73 45.74
N SER A 3 49.52 7.31 46.71
CA SER A 3 48.36 8.19 46.52
C SER A 3 48.75 9.68 46.40
N LEU A 4 49.95 9.96 45.90
CA LEU A 4 50.51 11.32 45.83
C LEU A 4 49.91 12.22 44.73
N TRP A 5 49.03 11.69 43.86
CA TRP A 5 48.38 12.48 42.80
C TRP A 5 47.09 13.20 43.23
N LEU A 6 46.60 12.95 44.46
CA LEU A 6 45.35 13.53 44.96
C LEU A 6 45.51 14.89 45.67
N VAL A 7 46.74 15.42 45.78
CA VAL A 7 47.05 16.63 46.57
C VAL A 7 47.56 17.79 45.70
N GLU A 8 47.39 17.73 44.38
CA GLU A 8 47.62 18.90 43.54
C GLU A 8 46.35 19.77 43.47
N CYS A 9 46.30 20.79 44.32
CA CYS A 9 45.29 21.84 44.26
C CYS A 9 45.45 22.60 42.93
N ILE A 10 44.63 22.28 41.95
CA ILE A 10 44.57 22.99 40.67
C ILE A 10 43.98 24.38 40.93
N SER A 11 44.83 25.40 40.90
CA SER A 11 44.39 26.80 40.88
C SER A 11 44.27 27.26 39.42
N PHE A 12 43.08 27.75 39.05
CA PHE A 12 42.86 28.37 37.75
C PHE A 12 42.99 29.89 37.91
N PRO A 13 43.67 30.60 37.00
CA PRO A 13 43.75 32.05 37.08
C PRO A 13 42.40 32.66 36.69
N ASP A 14 41.95 33.65 37.47
CA ASP A 14 40.79 34.47 37.12
C ASP A 14 41.06 35.22 35.81
N ILE A 15 40.45 34.74 34.73
CA ILE A 15 40.45 35.46 33.46
C ILE A 15 39.45 36.62 33.61
N ALA A 16 40.00 37.83 33.70
CA ALA A 16 39.29 39.09 33.71
C ALA A 16 38.24 39.12 32.57
N THR A 17 36.98 39.36 32.94
CA THR A 17 35.90 39.66 31.98
C THR A 17 36.19 40.98 31.29
N ALA A 18 36.84 40.92 30.13
CA ALA A 18 36.88 42.04 29.20
C ALA A 18 35.45 42.28 28.68
N SER A 19 34.92 43.45 29.02
CA SER A 19 33.61 43.97 28.61
C SER A 19 33.49 43.98 27.09
N ILE A 20 32.71 43.06 26.52
CA ILE A 20 32.24 43.19 25.13
C ILE A 20 30.98 44.05 25.18
N GLU A 21 31.05 45.22 24.54
CA GLU A 21 29.95 46.16 24.42
C GLU A 21 28.72 45.53 23.76
N THR A 22 27.60 45.65 24.46
CA THR A 22 26.27 45.16 24.08
C THR A 22 25.67 46.03 22.99
N ILE A 23 25.71 45.59 21.73
CA ILE A 23 24.78 46.11 20.69
C ILE A 23 23.42 45.45 20.93
N SER A 24 22.45 46.27 21.34
CA SER A 24 21.09 45.89 21.68
C SER A 24 20.23 45.73 20.42
N HIS A 25 19.80 44.50 20.15
CA HIS A 25 18.63 44.21 19.31
C HIS A 25 17.58 43.48 20.16
N PRO A 26 16.29 43.83 20.04
CA PRO A 26 15.25 43.29 20.90
C PRO A 26 14.89 41.86 20.49
N GLY A 27 15.09 40.92 21.42
CA GLY A 27 14.13 39.84 21.67
C GLY A 27 13.96 38.71 20.64
N LEU A 28 15.03 37.99 20.29
CA LEU A 28 14.91 36.57 19.95
C LEU A 28 15.77 35.78 20.93
N SER A 29 15.10 35.15 21.91
CA SER A 29 15.74 34.16 22.79
C SER A 29 16.42 33.11 21.90
N ARG A 30 17.76 33.07 21.92
CA ARG A 30 18.55 32.05 21.23
C ARG A 30 18.20 30.73 21.91
N ARG A 31 17.25 29.98 21.35
CA ARG A 31 16.92 28.64 21.84
C ARG A 31 18.17 27.78 21.68
N THR A 32 18.85 27.51 22.79
CA THR A 32 19.98 26.58 22.83
C THR A 32 19.47 25.19 22.46
N GLY A 33 20.03 24.57 21.42
CA GLY A 33 19.67 23.21 21.00
C GLY A 33 19.73 22.95 19.51
N ARG A 34 19.35 21.73 19.11
CA ARG A 34 19.30 21.30 17.71
C ARG A 34 18.29 22.15 16.92
N PRO A 35 18.66 22.66 15.71
CA PRO A 35 17.74 23.39 14.85
C PRO A 35 16.46 22.60 14.58
N GLN A 36 15.32 23.25 14.73
CA GLN A 36 14.03 22.65 14.41
C GLN A 36 13.83 22.65 12.89
N LYS A 37 13.49 21.49 12.34
CA LYS A 37 13.06 21.37 10.94
C LYS A 37 11.63 21.90 10.76
N ASP A 38 11.30 22.34 9.55
CA ASP A 38 9.94 22.70 9.16
C ASP A 38 8.97 21.54 9.39
N PHE A 39 7.69 21.87 9.61
CA PHE A 39 6.68 20.85 9.89
C PHE A 39 6.61 19.80 8.77
N GLU A 40 6.62 20.23 7.51
CA GLU A 40 6.54 19.36 6.33
C GLU A 40 7.69 18.35 6.22
N SER A 41 8.91 18.78 6.54
CA SER A 41 10.13 17.97 6.43
C SER A 41 10.41 17.08 7.66
N CYS A 42 9.57 17.17 8.70
CA CYS A 42 9.66 16.32 9.88
C CYS A 42 9.12 14.90 9.64
N SER A 43 9.65 13.94 10.41
CA SER A 43 9.10 12.57 10.46
C SER A 43 7.69 12.56 11.06
N THR A 44 6.90 11.54 10.72
CA THR A 44 5.52 11.36 11.20
C THR A 44 5.43 11.35 12.73
N LYS A 45 6.41 10.73 13.42
CA LYS A 45 6.51 10.72 14.88
C LYS A 45 6.67 12.13 15.46
N THR A 46 7.52 12.95 14.85
CA THR A 46 7.72 14.35 15.28
C THR A 46 6.51 15.21 14.97
N LYS A 47 5.88 15.05 13.80
CA LYS A 47 4.63 15.74 13.45
C LYS A 47 3.53 15.47 14.48
N ARG A 48 3.32 14.20 14.86
CA ARG A 48 2.34 13.81 15.90
C ARG A 48 2.62 14.45 17.26
N ARG A 49 3.88 14.48 17.70
CA ARG A 49 4.26 15.16 18.95
C ARG A 49 4.00 16.67 18.91
N ARG A 50 4.25 17.32 17.77
CA ARG A 50 4.02 18.75 17.62
C ARG A 50 2.53 19.12 17.66
N ILE A 51 1.66 18.31 17.05
CA ILE A 51 0.21 18.56 17.04
C ILE A 51 -0.50 18.11 18.31
N GLN A 52 0.20 17.46 19.26
CA GLN A 52 -0.40 16.93 20.48
C GLN A 52 -1.16 18.00 21.27
N HIS A 53 -0.59 19.19 21.43
CA HIS A 53 -1.25 20.29 22.13
C HIS A 53 -2.59 20.70 21.47
N ILE A 54 -2.69 20.59 20.14
CA ILE A 54 -3.93 20.91 19.39
C ILE A 54 -5.00 19.86 19.72
N LEU A 55 -4.62 18.59 19.79
CA LEU A 55 -5.52 17.49 20.15
C LEU A 55 -6.00 17.56 21.60
N GLU A 56 -5.19 18.13 22.49
CA GLU A 56 -5.53 18.30 23.91
C GLU A 56 -6.43 19.54 24.13
N THR A 57 -6.31 20.56 23.27
CA THR A 57 -7.01 21.84 23.44
C THR A 57 -8.37 21.87 22.73
N SER A 58 -8.50 21.20 21.58
CA SER A 58 -9.66 21.33 20.69
C SER A 58 -10.43 20.05 20.52
N ASN A 59 -11.75 20.17 20.33
CA ASN A 59 -12.63 19.04 20.05
C ASN A 59 -12.53 18.58 18.58
N GLN A 60 -12.96 17.34 18.28
CA GLN A 60 -12.97 16.77 16.93
C GLN A 60 -13.71 17.67 15.91
N GLU A 61 -14.87 18.22 16.29
CA GLU A 61 -15.68 19.07 15.42
C GLU A 61 -14.97 20.38 15.05
N GLU A 62 -14.28 20.99 16.02
CA GLU A 62 -13.48 22.20 15.81
C GLU A 62 -12.31 21.92 14.86
N ILE A 63 -11.66 20.78 15.03
CA ILE A 63 -10.54 20.36 14.19
C ILE A 63 -11.02 20.11 12.75
N SER A 64 -12.18 19.47 12.55
CA SER A 64 -12.74 19.27 11.21
C SER A 64 -13.13 20.59 10.53
N MET A 65 -13.78 21.50 11.26
CA MET A 65 -14.16 22.81 10.74
C MET A 65 -12.91 23.64 10.39
N ALA A 66 -11.89 23.64 11.26
CA ALA A 66 -10.64 24.33 11.00
C ALA A 66 -9.92 23.78 9.75
N ALA A 67 -9.92 22.46 9.56
CA ALA A 67 -9.36 21.83 8.38
C ALA A 67 -10.12 22.23 7.10
N GLU A 68 -11.46 22.22 7.12
CA GLU A 68 -12.29 22.68 6.00
C GLU A 68 -12.00 24.15 5.65
N VAL A 69 -12.03 25.04 6.63
CA VAL A 69 -11.78 26.48 6.43
C VAL A 69 -10.37 26.73 5.88
N GLN A 70 -9.36 26.01 6.36
CA GLN A 70 -8.00 26.14 5.88
C GLN A 70 -7.89 25.73 4.39
N LEU A 71 -8.51 24.61 4.01
CA LEU A 71 -8.54 24.15 2.61
C LEU A 71 -9.27 25.14 1.69
N LEU A 72 -10.35 25.76 2.18
CA LEU A 72 -11.07 26.81 1.44
C LEU A 72 -10.24 28.07 1.25
N ARG A 73 -9.48 28.49 2.28
CA ARG A 73 -8.55 29.62 2.20
C ARG A 73 -7.44 29.39 1.18
N GLU A 74 -6.96 28.14 1.08
CA GLU A 74 -5.97 27.71 0.09
C GLU A 74 -6.58 27.50 -1.31
N GLY A 75 -7.91 27.61 -1.45
CA GLY A 75 -8.62 27.44 -2.72
C GLY A 75 -8.84 25.98 -3.13
N ILE A 76 -8.53 25.02 -2.26
CA ILE A 76 -8.64 23.57 -2.53
C ILE A 76 -10.06 23.09 -2.21
N ARG A 77 -11.02 23.51 -3.04
CA ARG A 77 -12.46 23.29 -2.80
C ARG A 77 -12.86 21.82 -2.74
N ASP A 78 -12.29 20.98 -3.63
CA ASP A 78 -12.64 19.55 -3.68
C ASP A 78 -12.22 18.81 -2.41
N SER A 79 -11.04 19.14 -1.85
CA SER A 79 -10.57 18.57 -0.60
C SER A 79 -11.44 19.00 0.58
N ALA A 80 -11.85 20.28 0.62
CA ALA A 80 -12.77 20.78 1.64
C ALA A 80 -14.13 20.05 1.60
N ALA A 81 -14.68 19.86 0.39
CA ALA A 81 -15.92 19.11 0.19
C ALA A 81 -15.80 17.65 0.68
N ILE A 82 -14.65 16.98 0.43
CA ILE A 82 -14.41 15.61 0.93
C ILE A 82 -14.32 15.57 2.45
N VAL A 83 -13.61 16.52 3.08
CA VAL A 83 -13.51 16.59 4.56
C VAL A 83 -14.90 16.76 5.16
N LYS A 84 -15.70 17.68 4.62
CA LYS A 84 -17.09 17.90 5.02
C LYS A 84 -17.94 16.64 4.84
N GLU A 85 -17.81 15.95 3.71
CA GLU A 85 -18.54 14.71 3.44
C GLU A 85 -18.23 13.60 4.46
N LEU A 86 -16.97 13.53 4.90
CA LEU A 86 -16.51 12.56 5.90
C LEU A 86 -16.96 12.90 7.32
N CYS A 87 -17.04 14.19 7.67
CA CYS A 87 -17.35 14.66 9.01
C CYS A 87 -18.87 14.81 9.28
N ASP A 88 -19.64 15.38 8.34
CA ASP A 88 -21.03 15.81 8.61
C ASP A 88 -22.07 14.70 8.42
N PHE A 89 -21.86 13.77 7.49
CA PHE A 89 -22.96 12.92 7.01
C PHE A 89 -23.13 11.61 7.78
N SER A 90 -22.04 10.87 8.01
CA SER A 90 -22.11 9.58 8.73
C SER A 90 -20.71 9.01 9.00
N PRO A 91 -20.46 8.41 10.18
CA PRO A 91 -19.23 7.67 10.45
C PRO A 91 -18.99 6.50 9.48
N ARG A 92 -20.05 6.01 8.81
CA ARG A 92 -19.93 4.93 7.80
C ARG A 92 -19.53 5.45 6.42
N ARG A 93 -19.65 6.75 6.15
CA ARG A 93 -19.37 7.34 4.82
C ARG A 93 -17.94 7.09 4.38
N GLY A 94 -16.97 7.26 5.29
CA GLY A 94 -15.57 6.93 5.02
C GLY A 94 -15.34 5.46 4.63
N THR A 95 -16.10 4.53 5.22
CA THR A 95 -16.00 3.10 4.86
C THR A 95 -16.56 2.81 3.46
N ILE A 96 -17.63 3.50 3.07
CA ILE A 96 -18.24 3.37 1.73
C ILE A 96 -17.28 3.92 0.68
N ILE A 97 -16.74 5.12 0.89
CA ILE A 97 -15.76 5.74 -0.02
C ILE A 97 -14.51 4.85 -0.14
N LYS A 98 -14.02 4.26 0.97
CA LYS A 98 -12.89 3.33 0.97
C LYS A 98 -13.19 2.06 0.16
N LYS A 99 -14.40 1.49 0.29
CA LYS A 99 -14.83 0.31 -0.48
C LYS A 99 -14.92 0.65 -1.97
N ALA A 100 -15.58 1.75 -2.31
CA ALA A 100 -15.71 2.22 -3.69
C ALA A 100 -14.34 2.44 -4.33
N ARG A 101 -13.44 3.19 -3.68
CA ARG A 101 -12.06 3.38 -4.17
C ARG A 101 -11.34 2.06 -4.40
N LYS A 102 -11.45 1.08 -3.50
CA LYS A 102 -10.85 -0.25 -3.74
C LYS A 102 -11.43 -0.93 -4.99
N CYS A 103 -12.74 -0.87 -5.18
CA CYS A 103 -13.38 -1.43 -6.38
C CYS A 103 -12.91 -0.75 -7.68
N PHE A 104 -12.60 0.56 -7.65
CA PHE A 104 -12.14 1.29 -8.83
C PHE A 104 -10.61 1.26 -9.03
N SER A 105 -9.82 1.27 -7.96
CA SER A 105 -8.35 1.31 -8.01
C SER A 105 -7.73 -0.05 -8.33
N SER A 106 -8.41 -1.14 -8.01
CA SER A 106 -8.12 -2.45 -8.57
C SER A 106 -9.32 -2.85 -9.42
N PRO A 107 -9.36 -2.50 -10.73
CA PRO A 107 -10.26 -3.21 -11.62
C PRO A 107 -9.94 -4.68 -11.40
N LYS A 108 -10.95 -5.44 -10.99
CA LYS A 108 -10.84 -6.87 -10.72
C LYS A 108 -10.39 -7.47 -12.05
N GLN A 109 -9.07 -7.59 -12.25
CA GLN A 109 -8.51 -8.06 -13.51
C GLN A 109 -9.12 -9.42 -13.74
N SER A 110 -9.95 -9.51 -14.77
CA SER A 110 -10.68 -10.73 -15.10
C SER A 110 -9.67 -11.71 -15.66
N CYS A 111 -9.07 -12.50 -14.77
CA CYS A 111 -8.35 -13.69 -15.19
C CYS A 111 -9.32 -14.53 -16.02
N LEU A 112 -8.88 -14.96 -17.21
CA LEU A 112 -9.67 -15.87 -18.01
C LEU A 112 -9.83 -17.20 -17.26
N SER A 113 -11.02 -17.79 -17.36
CA SER A 113 -11.30 -19.10 -16.78
C SER A 113 -10.44 -20.16 -17.46
N GLU A 114 -10.07 -21.20 -16.70
CA GLU A 114 -9.31 -22.34 -17.23
C GLU A 114 -10.00 -22.96 -18.45
N ASP A 115 -11.32 -23.10 -18.42
CA ASP A 115 -12.11 -23.74 -19.47
C ASP A 115 -12.19 -22.87 -20.73
N GLN A 116 -12.33 -21.54 -20.56
CA GLN A 116 -12.30 -20.59 -21.68
C GLN A 116 -10.96 -20.63 -22.40
N VAL A 117 -9.87 -20.74 -21.64
CA VAL A 117 -8.52 -20.80 -22.22
C VAL A 117 -8.25 -22.17 -22.84
N LEU A 118 -8.76 -23.25 -22.25
CA LEU A 118 -8.70 -24.57 -22.85
C LEU A 118 -9.45 -24.60 -24.20
N ALA A 119 -10.66 -24.04 -24.25
CA ALA A 119 -11.43 -23.90 -25.49
C ALA A 119 -10.65 -23.09 -26.54
N LEU A 120 -10.13 -21.91 -26.16
CA LEU A 120 -9.29 -21.09 -27.05
C LEU A 120 -8.07 -21.87 -27.59
N MET A 121 -7.40 -22.66 -26.75
CA MET A 121 -6.26 -23.47 -27.17
C MET A 121 -6.65 -24.54 -28.19
N VAL A 122 -7.82 -25.17 -28.02
CA VAL A 122 -8.34 -26.19 -28.94
C VAL A 122 -8.81 -25.54 -30.25
N ASP A 123 -9.63 -24.51 -30.18
CA ASP A 123 -10.20 -23.81 -31.34
C ASP A 123 -9.11 -23.20 -32.23
N SER A 124 -8.03 -22.71 -31.62
CA SER A 124 -6.91 -22.08 -32.32
C SER A 124 -5.74 -23.04 -32.60
N ASN A 125 -5.85 -24.32 -32.25
CA ASN A 125 -4.77 -25.31 -32.36
C ASN A 125 -3.43 -24.84 -31.75
N LEU A 126 -3.48 -24.17 -30.60
CA LEU A 126 -2.29 -23.64 -29.94
C LEU A 126 -1.46 -24.75 -29.29
N SER A 127 -0.19 -24.80 -29.63
CA SER A 127 0.78 -25.60 -28.88
C SER A 127 1.00 -25.04 -27.47
N ILE A 128 1.44 -25.92 -26.56
CA ILE A 128 1.82 -25.54 -25.19
C ILE A 128 2.86 -24.42 -25.18
N HIS A 129 3.81 -24.48 -26.13
CA HIS A 129 4.86 -23.47 -26.23
C HIS A 129 4.29 -22.10 -26.64
N GLN A 130 3.46 -22.05 -27.68
CA GLN A 130 2.82 -20.81 -28.13
C GLN A 130 1.98 -20.19 -27.01
N TYR A 131 1.20 -20.99 -26.28
CA TYR A 131 0.45 -20.53 -25.12
C TYR A 131 1.36 -19.87 -24.06
N LYS A 132 2.49 -20.50 -23.73
CA LYS A 132 3.45 -19.94 -22.76
C LYS A 132 4.03 -18.61 -23.23
N VAL A 133 4.34 -18.48 -24.52
CA VAL A 133 4.84 -17.23 -25.13
C VAL A 133 3.78 -16.13 -25.02
N ILE A 134 2.54 -16.41 -25.43
CA ILE A 134 1.41 -15.47 -25.34
C ILE A 134 1.20 -15.01 -23.90
N ARG A 135 1.19 -15.96 -22.95
CA ARG A 135 1.06 -15.66 -21.53
C ARG A 135 2.20 -14.78 -21.01
N GLN A 136 3.45 -15.07 -21.39
CA GLN A 136 4.60 -14.29 -20.96
C GLN A 136 4.53 -12.85 -21.49
N GLN A 137 4.17 -12.68 -22.76
CA GLN A 137 3.99 -11.36 -23.37
C GLN A 137 2.85 -10.59 -22.70
N THR A 138 1.72 -11.25 -22.46
CA THR A 138 0.54 -10.63 -21.83
C THR A 138 0.80 -10.24 -20.39
N ASN A 139 1.55 -11.06 -19.63
CA ASN A 139 1.89 -10.76 -18.23
C ASN A 139 2.70 -9.48 -18.05
N ASN A 140 3.41 -9.02 -19.08
CA ASN A 140 4.11 -7.73 -19.04
C ASN A 140 3.14 -6.53 -19.07
N ILE A 141 1.92 -6.73 -19.59
CA ILE A 141 0.89 -5.70 -19.75
C ILE A 141 -0.18 -5.84 -18.67
N HIS A 142 -0.67 -7.06 -18.48
CA HIS A 142 -1.72 -7.42 -17.53
C HIS A 142 -1.29 -8.62 -16.72
N GLU A 143 -1.02 -8.39 -15.44
CA GLU A 143 -0.59 -9.44 -14.53
C GLU A 143 -1.66 -10.55 -14.45
N ASN A 144 -1.26 -11.78 -14.74
CA ASN A 144 -2.08 -12.99 -14.56
C ASN A 144 -3.40 -13.04 -15.35
N MET A 145 -3.54 -12.29 -16.45
CA MET A 145 -4.72 -12.37 -17.32
C MET A 145 -4.98 -13.80 -17.84
N TYR A 146 -3.91 -14.51 -18.23
CA TYR A 146 -3.97 -15.91 -18.63
C TYR A 146 -3.52 -16.84 -17.47
N PRO A 147 -4.28 -17.91 -17.17
CA PRO A 147 -3.97 -18.83 -16.08
C PRO A 147 -2.66 -19.58 -16.34
N ALA A 148 -2.06 -20.12 -15.29
CA ALA A 148 -0.88 -20.96 -15.46
C ALA A 148 -1.25 -22.28 -16.16
N TYR A 149 -0.33 -22.81 -16.99
CA TYR A 149 -0.60 -24.01 -17.79
C TYR A 149 -1.01 -25.24 -16.96
N HIS A 150 -0.50 -25.38 -15.73
CA HIS A 150 -0.88 -26.50 -14.87
C HIS A 150 -2.39 -26.50 -14.54
N LYS A 151 -3.03 -25.33 -14.47
CA LYS A 151 -4.48 -25.22 -14.23
C LYS A 151 -5.28 -25.66 -15.44
N ILE A 152 -4.84 -25.27 -16.64
CA ILE A 152 -5.42 -25.73 -17.91
C ILE A 152 -5.24 -27.24 -18.05
N LYS A 153 -4.11 -27.80 -17.61
CA LYS A 153 -3.88 -29.25 -17.60
C LYS A 153 -4.89 -29.96 -16.70
N VAL A 154 -5.21 -29.40 -15.53
CA VAL A 154 -6.25 -29.95 -14.64
C VAL A 154 -7.62 -29.88 -15.31
N ALA A 155 -8.01 -28.73 -15.87
CA ALA A 155 -9.27 -28.61 -16.62
C ALA A 155 -9.35 -29.63 -17.78
N LYS A 156 -8.26 -29.78 -18.54
CA LYS A 156 -8.16 -30.78 -19.61
C LYS A 156 -8.31 -32.21 -19.09
N GLN A 157 -7.77 -32.52 -17.91
CA GLN A 157 -7.93 -33.84 -17.29
C GLN A 157 -9.36 -34.10 -16.84
N LEU A 158 -10.06 -33.08 -16.33
CA LEU A 158 -11.47 -33.18 -15.96
C LEU A 158 -12.37 -33.49 -17.17
N CYS A 159 -11.96 -33.16 -18.39
CA CYS A 159 -12.72 -33.47 -19.60
C CYS A 159 -12.59 -34.94 -20.06
N TYR A 160 -11.69 -35.75 -19.48
CA TYR A 160 -11.53 -37.15 -19.86
C TYR A 160 -12.29 -38.08 -18.90
N PRO A 161 -12.97 -39.12 -19.41
CA PRO A 161 -13.55 -40.16 -18.56
C PRO A 161 -12.46 -41.01 -17.91
N SER A 162 -12.77 -41.64 -16.77
CA SER A 162 -11.79 -42.39 -15.95
C SER A 162 -11.36 -43.73 -16.57
N ASP A 163 -12.27 -44.43 -17.25
CA ASP A 163 -12.08 -45.81 -17.73
C ASP A 163 -11.71 -45.85 -19.23
N VAL A 164 -10.60 -45.21 -19.61
CA VAL A 164 -10.09 -45.23 -21.00
C VAL A 164 -8.98 -46.27 -21.13
N ASN A 165 -9.20 -47.24 -22.00
CA ASN A 165 -8.20 -48.23 -22.40
C ASN A 165 -7.70 -47.88 -23.81
N VAL A 166 -6.38 -47.77 -23.97
CA VAL A 166 -5.75 -47.48 -25.26
C VAL A 166 -4.72 -48.57 -25.55
N THR A 167 -4.90 -49.26 -26.67
CA THR A 167 -3.95 -50.22 -27.24
C THR A 167 -3.40 -49.69 -28.57
N GLU A 168 -2.42 -50.36 -29.16
CA GLU A 168 -1.85 -49.95 -30.46
C GLU A 168 -2.90 -49.89 -31.59
N THR A 169 -3.94 -50.72 -31.50
CA THR A 169 -4.89 -50.92 -32.61
C THR A 169 -6.28 -50.35 -32.31
N PHE A 170 -6.65 -50.21 -31.05
CA PHE A 170 -7.96 -49.66 -30.68
C PHE A 170 -7.92 -48.90 -29.36
N ALA A 171 -8.90 -48.01 -29.17
CA ALA A 171 -9.20 -47.39 -27.89
C ALA A 171 -10.67 -47.65 -27.56
N ASP A 172 -10.93 -48.14 -26.35
CA ASP A 172 -12.27 -48.41 -25.84
C ASP A 172 -12.51 -47.70 -24.50
N VAL A 173 -13.76 -47.28 -24.30
CA VAL A 173 -14.24 -46.61 -23.09
C VAL A 173 -15.56 -47.26 -22.70
N LYS A 174 -15.75 -47.52 -21.41
CA LYS A 174 -17.03 -48.05 -20.94
C LYS A 174 -18.14 -47.02 -21.17
N LEU A 175 -19.23 -47.45 -21.80
CA LEU A 175 -20.38 -46.59 -22.09
C LEU A 175 -20.92 -45.90 -20.83
N GLN A 176 -21.03 -46.63 -19.70
CA GLN A 176 -21.49 -46.05 -18.45
C GLN A 176 -20.59 -44.92 -17.96
N SER A 177 -19.26 -45.11 -18.03
CA SER A 177 -18.29 -44.09 -17.62
C SER A 177 -18.38 -42.82 -18.47
N LEU A 178 -18.74 -42.95 -19.75
CA LEU A 178 -18.95 -41.81 -20.64
C LEU A 178 -20.25 -41.07 -20.31
N ILE A 179 -21.34 -41.81 -20.09
CA ILE A 179 -22.65 -41.23 -19.73
C ILE A 179 -22.56 -40.47 -18.40
N ASP A 180 -21.98 -41.09 -17.38
CA ASP A 180 -21.82 -40.48 -16.05
C ASP A 180 -20.99 -39.19 -16.11
N HIS A 181 -20.00 -39.13 -17.01
CA HIS A 181 -19.15 -37.96 -17.22
C HIS A 181 -19.88 -36.80 -17.91
N THR A 182 -20.83 -37.08 -18.80
CA THR A 182 -21.63 -36.05 -19.51
C THR A 182 -22.84 -35.50 -18.74
N ILE A 183 -23.31 -36.17 -17.69
CA ILE A 183 -24.49 -35.76 -16.91
C ILE A 183 -24.13 -34.76 -15.78
N LEU A 184 -22.86 -34.68 -15.40
CA LEU A 184 -22.31 -33.69 -14.45
C LEU A 184 -22.32 -32.27 -15.02
#